data_AF-A0A0M3B9S7-F1
#
_entry.id   AF-A0A0M3B9S7-F1
#
_cell.length_a   1.000
_cell.length_b   1.000
_cell.length_c   1.000
_cell.angle_alpha   90.00
_cell.angle_beta   90.00
_cell.angle_gamma   90.00
#
_symmetry.space_group_name_H-M   'P 1'
#
loop_
_entity.id
_entity.type
_entity.pdbx_description
1 polymer ?
#
loop_
_entity_poly.entity_id
_entity_poly.type
_entity_poly.pdbx_seq_one_letter_code
_entity_poly.pdbx_strand_id
1 'polypeptide(L)' 'MMSRRELALLHADEMNAALNPFPGRPDDEITAEEKAEIANAVSELQRQHLRELSAWEQVNG' A
#
# COMPACT_ATOMS: atom_id res chain seq x y z
N MET A 1 20.97 -4.33 2.22
CA MET A 1 20.05 -3.53 1.38
C MET A 1 19.09 -4.51 0.71
N MET A 2 17.78 -4.27 0.74
CA MET A 2 16.80 -5.15 0.08
C MET A 2 17.02 -5.13 -1.44
N SER A 3 16.82 -6.27 -2.09
CA SER A 3 16.73 -6.36 -3.54
C SER A 3 15.44 -5.70 -4.05
N ARG A 4 15.41 -5.34 -5.34
CA ARG A 4 14.19 -4.82 -6.00
C ARG A 4 12.99 -5.74 -5.82
N ARG A 5 13.23 -7.05 -5.83
CA ARG A 5 12.18 -8.07 -5.66
C ARG A 5 11.62 -8.05 -4.24
N GLU A 6 12.48 -7.97 -3.22
CA GLU A 6 12.04 -7.90 -1.82
C GLU A 6 11.26 -6.62 -1.54
N LEU A 7 11.70 -5.48 -2.08
CA LEU A 7 10.98 -4.21 -1.95
C LEU A 7 9.58 -4.28 -2.60
N ALA A 8 9.50 -4.84 -3.81
CA ALA A 8 8.23 -5.00 -4.51
C ALA A 8 7.25 -5.93 -3.78
N LEU A 9 7.75 -7.00 -3.15
CA LEU A 9 6.93 -7.91 -2.35
C LEU A 9 6.40 -7.21 -1.09
N LEU A 10 7.26 -6.46 -0.39
CA LEU A 10 6.85 -5.67 0.77
C LEU A 10 5.73 -4.68 0.41
N HIS A 11 5.91 -3.91 -0.67
CA HIS A 11 4.91 -2.94 -1.13
C HIS A 11 3.59 -3.60 -1.51
N ALA A 12 3.63 -4.77 -2.17
CA ALA A 12 2.44 -5.51 -2.54
C ALA A 12 1.66 -6.01 -1.31
N ASP A 13 2.36 -6.53 -0.31
CA ASP A 13 1.75 -7.01 0.94
C ASP A 13 1.10 -5.86 1.71
N GLU A 14 1.80 -4.73 1.85
CA GLU A 14 1.27 -3.53 2.52
C GLU A 14 0.05 -2.96 1.77
N MET A 15 0.10 -2.90 0.44
CA MET A 15 -1.00 -2.39 -0.38
C MET A 15 -2.23 -3.30 -0.30
N ASN A 16 -2.04 -4.62 -0.31
CA ASN A 16 -3.13 -5.57 -0.13
C ASN A 16 -3.80 -5.42 1.23
N ALA A 17 -3.01 -5.24 2.30
CA ALA A 17 -3.56 -5.02 3.64
C ALA A 17 -4.34 -3.70 3.73
N ALA A 18 -3.85 -2.63 3.10
CA ALA A 18 -4.52 -1.34 3.08
C ALA A 18 -5.82 -1.35 2.25
N LEU A 19 -5.86 -2.10 1.15
CA LEU A 19 -7.06 -2.25 0.32
C LEU A 19 -8.13 -3.12 0.98
N ASN A 20 -7.73 -4.08 1.82
CA ASN A 20 -8.63 -5.00 2.51
C ASN A 20 -8.37 -5.04 4.03
N PRO A 21 -8.65 -3.94 4.76
CA PRO A 21 -8.40 -3.87 6.19
C PRO A 21 -9.41 -4.68 7.02
N PHE A 22 -10.53 -5.11 6.42
CA PHE A 22 -11.56 -5.92 7.06
C PHE A 22 -11.75 -7.26 6.30
N PRO A 23 -10.80 -8.21 6.42
CA PRO A 23 -10.86 -9.47 5.67
C PRO A 23 -12.17 -10.23 5.93
N GLY A 24 -12.90 -10.53 4.85
CA GLY A 24 -14.15 -11.28 4.91
C GLY A 24 -15.40 -10.43 5.18
N ARG A 25 -15.26 -9.12 5.39
CA ARG A 25 -16.41 -8.21 5.41
C ARG A 25 -16.82 -7.86 3.98
N PRO A 26 -18.09 -8.07 3.59
CA PRO A 26 -18.59 -7.66 2.29
C PRO A 26 -18.51 -6.14 2.07
N ASP A 27 -18.25 -5.71 0.83
CA ASP A 27 -18.10 -4.29 0.46
C ASP A 27 -19.36 -3.43 0.68
N ASP A 28 -20.54 -4.05 0.66
CA ASP A 28 -21.84 -3.40 0.93
C ASP A 28 -22.05 -3.11 2.42
N GLU A 29 -21.35 -3.83 3.30
CA GLU A 29 -21.33 -3.54 4.73
C GLU A 29 -20.34 -2.44 5.10
N ILE A 30 -19.40 -2.09 4.22
CA ILE A 30 -18.44 -1.00 4.43
C ILE A 30 -19.13 0.34 4.11
N THR A 31 -19.20 1.19 5.12
CA THR A 31 -19.82 2.51 5.03
C THR A 31 -19.06 3.45 4.10
N ALA A 32 -19.71 4.53 3.65
CA ALA A 32 -19.06 5.53 2.81
C ALA A 32 -17.88 6.23 3.52
N GLU A 33 -17.98 6.42 4.83
CA GLU A 33 -16.92 7.00 5.66
C GLU A 33 -15.72 6.05 5.73
N GLU A 34 -15.92 4.77 6.04
CA GLU A 34 -14.86 3.77 6.03
C GLU A 34 -14.20 3.65 4.65
N LYS A 35 -14.98 3.71 3.55
CA LYS A 35 -14.42 3.71 2.19
C LYS A 35 -13.54 4.94 1.92
N ALA A 36 -13.93 6.11 2.41
CA ALA A 36 -13.13 7.32 2.29
C ALA A 36 -11.83 7.21 3.09
N GLU A 37 -11.88 6.64 4.29
CA GLU A 37 -10.70 6.37 5.12
C GLU A 37 -9.74 5.38 4.43
N ILE A 38 -10.27 4.27 3.88
CA ILE A 38 -9.50 3.30 3.10
C ILE A 38 -8.82 3.99 1.91
N ALA A 39 -9.56 4.77 1.14
CA ALA A 39 -9.01 5.49 -0.01
C ALA A 39 -7.88 6.46 0.39
N ASN A 40 -8.05 7.18 1.51
CA ASN A 40 -7.03 8.07 2.05
C ASN A 40 -5.78 7.31 2.48
N ALA A 41 -5.94 6.18 3.19
CA ALA A 41 -4.84 5.34 3.65
C ALA A 41 -4.05 4.74 2.47
N VAL A 42 -4.75 4.20 1.48
CA VAL A 42 -4.15 3.67 0.24
C VAL A 42 -3.38 4.76 -0.52
N SER A 43 -3.94 5.98 -0.59
CA SER A 43 -3.29 7.11 -1.27
C SER A 43 -1.99 7.54 -0.58
N GLU A 44 -1.98 7.58 0.76
CA GLU A 44 -0.76 7.89 1.52
C GLU A 44 0.30 6.81 1.37
N LEU A 45 -0.11 5.54 1.45
CA LEU A 45 0.79 4.40 1.29
C LEU A 45 1.42 4.38 -0.11
N GLN A 46 0.64 4.64 -1.16
CA GLN A 46 1.17 4.75 -2.52
C GLN A 46 2.24 5.86 -2.63
N ARG A 47 2.00 7.04 -2.03
CA ARG A 47 3.00 8.12 -2.02
C ARG A 47 4.28 7.69 -1.31
N GLN A 48 4.15 6.93 -0.22
CA GLN A 48 5.30 6.39 0.50
C GLN A 48 6.10 5.39 -0.34
N HIS A 49 5.44 4.42 -0.98
CA HIS A 49 6.08 3.43 -1.85
C HIS A 49 6.85 4.07 -3.00
N LEU A 50 6.31 5.13 -3.61
CA LEU A 50 7.01 5.87 -4.67
C LEU A 50 8.29 6.55 -4.16
N ARG A 51 8.26 7.12 -2.95
CA ARG A 51 9.46 7.71 -2.33
C ARG A 51 10.53 6.65 -2.06
N GLU A 52 10.12 5.49 -1.55
CA GLU A 52 11.02 4.38 -1.26
C GLU A 52 11.64 3.77 -2.52
N LEU A 53 10.84 3.63 -3.59
CA LEU A 53 11.35 3.17 -4.88
C LEU A 53 12.38 4.15 -5.45
N SER A 54 12.09 5.46 -5.41
CA SER A 54 13.03 6.48 -5.85
C SER A 54 14.33 6.47 -5.04
N ALA A 55 14.24 6.32 -3.71
CA ALA A 55 15.41 6.20 -2.85
C ALA A 55 16.22 4.92 -3.15
N TRP A 56 15.53 3.81 -3.43
CA TRP A 56 16.19 2.56 -3.81
C TRP A 56 16.93 2.71 -5.15
N GLU A 57 16.31 3.33 -6.15
CA GLU A 57 16.91 3.59 -7.47
C GLU A 57 18.14 4.51 -7.38
N GLN A 58 18.14 5.51 -6.50
CA GLN A 58 19.30 6.39 -6.31
C GLN A 58 20.54 5.67 -5.78
N VAL A 59 20.37 4.55 -5.05
CA VAL A 59 21.50 3.80 -4.47
C VAL A 59 21.90 2.58 -5.31
N ASN A 60 20.99 2.05 -6.14
CA ASN A 60 21.19 0.81 -6.90
C ASN A 60 21.19 1.02 -8.43
N GLY A 61 21.00 2.25 -8.90
CA GLY A 61 21.02 2.67 -10.30
C GLY A 61 22.41 3.07 -10.81
#